data_AF-A0A2E0X4S0-F1
#
_entry.id   AF-A0A2E0X4S0-F1
#
_cell.length_a   1.000
_cell.length_b   1.000
_cell.length_c   1.000
_cell.angle_alpha   90.00
_cell.angle_beta   90.00
_cell.angle_gamma   90.00
#
_symmetry.space_group_name_H-M   'P 1'
#
loop_
_entity.id
_entity.type
_entity.pdbx_description
1 polymer ?
#
loop_
_entity_poly.entity_id
_entity_poly.type
_entity_poly.pdbx_seq_one_letter_code
_entity_poly.pdbx_strand_id
1 'polypeptide(L)'
;MNVLSSLKMPAAVGSMLATIVLTASVAARAIGADPVYLEEPRPEPPPKEVRKVTLPEKYEDGTLRVEREVIQMSDNTVVNDGTFTEYYHDGQKFAEGTFAKGVHNGEWTFWHPNGQVCKTVVFNDGLPNGEWDVFGPDGKKQAHKVYANGKRQGQWIIYHKDGETPRIEQTYVDGQLDGARNMYHMNGKIFQRADYKNGKLDGKVVEWDASGRKVAEVEFKDGVRQGGVLTDIGEQ
;
A
#
# COMPACT_ATOMS: atom_id res chain seq x y z
N MET A 1 -17.31 -12.29 12.70
CA MET A 1 -16.15 -13.18 12.48
C MET A 1 -15.34 -12.58 11.34
N ASN A 2 -14.13 -12.12 11.66
CA ASN A 2 -13.20 -11.47 10.73
C ASN A 2 -12.45 -12.54 9.94
N VAL A 3 -12.40 -12.43 8.61
CA VAL A 3 -11.36 -13.10 7.81
C VAL A 3 -10.80 -12.11 6.80
N LEU A 4 -9.75 -11.42 7.23
CA LEU A 4 -8.86 -10.63 6.37
C LEU A 4 -7.95 -11.60 5.62
N SER A 5 -8.13 -11.68 4.30
CA SER A 5 -7.22 -12.44 3.42
C SER A 5 -6.09 -11.54 2.96
N SER A 6 -4.93 -11.68 3.61
CA SER A 6 -3.68 -11.01 3.26
C SER A 6 -3.06 -11.64 2.00
N LEU A 7 -2.88 -10.88 0.93
CA LEU A 7 -2.08 -11.31 -0.22
C LEU A 7 -0.60 -10.98 0.04
N LYS A 8 0.22 -12.02 0.19
CA LYS A 8 1.68 -11.92 0.33
C LYS A 8 2.32 -11.88 -1.07
N MET A 9 3.16 -10.88 -1.33
CA MET A 9 4.12 -10.90 -2.44
C MET A 9 5.40 -11.62 -1.99
N PRO A 10 6.04 -12.46 -2.81
CA PRO A 10 7.37 -12.99 -2.50
C PRO A 10 8.47 -12.01 -2.97
N ALA A 11 9.39 -11.68 -2.05
CA ALA A 11 10.66 -11.03 -2.35
C ALA A 11 11.73 -12.10 -2.61
N ALA A 12 12.42 -12.00 -3.74
CA ALA A 12 13.53 -12.86 -4.12
C ALA A 12 14.81 -12.50 -3.34
N VAL A 13 15.49 -13.51 -2.80
CA VAL A 13 16.84 -13.42 -2.23
C VAL A 13 17.70 -14.50 -2.88
N GLY A 14 18.92 -14.16 -3.30
CA GLY A 14 19.92 -15.16 -3.63
C GLY A 14 21.07 -14.66 -4.51
N SER A 15 21.96 -13.84 -3.96
CA SER A 15 23.32 -13.68 -4.49
C SER A 15 24.19 -14.81 -3.95
N MET A 16 24.75 -15.66 -4.80
CA MET A 16 25.76 -16.65 -4.41
C MET A 16 27.09 -16.36 -5.12
N LEU A 17 28.11 -16.09 -4.32
CA LEU A 17 29.52 -16.11 -4.72
C LEU A 17 30.00 -17.58 -4.73
N ALA A 18 30.49 -18.04 -5.88
CA ALA A 18 31.13 -19.34 -6.04
C ALA A 18 32.60 -19.27 -5.59
N THR A 19 33.00 -20.11 -4.64
CA THR A 19 34.41 -20.39 -4.33
C THR A 19 34.74 -21.79 -4.84
N ILE A 20 35.72 -21.86 -5.74
CA ILE A 20 36.23 -23.09 -6.36
C ILE A 20 37.22 -23.76 -5.40
N VAL A 21 37.04 -25.05 -5.11
CA VAL A 21 38.12 -25.92 -4.64
C VAL A 21 38.14 -27.17 -5.51
N LEU A 22 39.25 -27.35 -6.23
CA LEU A 22 39.58 -28.50 -7.05
C LEU A 22 40.18 -29.62 -6.20
N THR A 23 39.75 -30.86 -6.42
CA THR A 23 40.55 -32.01 -6.89
C THR A 23 40.02 -33.35 -6.34
N ALA A 24 39.74 -34.29 -7.25
CA ALA A 24 40.44 -35.57 -7.35
C ALA A 24 39.82 -36.39 -8.48
N SER A 25 40.69 -36.85 -9.38
CA SER A 25 40.37 -37.64 -10.56
C SER A 25 40.11 -39.10 -10.21
N VAL A 26 39.02 -39.65 -10.73
CA VAL A 26 38.88 -41.09 -10.94
C VAL A 26 38.42 -41.29 -12.39
N ALA A 27 39.31 -41.86 -13.20
CA ALA A 27 39.01 -42.20 -14.59
C ALA A 27 38.11 -43.45 -14.63
N ALA A 28 36.80 -43.24 -14.71
CA ALA A 28 35.85 -44.26 -15.11
C ALA A 28 35.65 -44.19 -16.62
N ARG A 29 35.90 -45.30 -17.33
CA ARG A 29 35.55 -45.45 -18.75
C ARG A 29 34.02 -45.44 -18.87
N ALA A 30 33.45 -44.28 -19.18
CA ALA A 30 32.04 -44.15 -19.51
C ALA A 30 31.79 -44.75 -20.90
N ILE A 31 30.86 -45.70 -20.97
CA ILE A 31 30.26 -46.16 -22.23
C ILE A 31 29.44 -44.97 -22.72
N GLY A 32 29.90 -44.32 -23.79
CA GLY A 32 29.28 -43.09 -24.31
C GLY A 32 27.90 -43.36 -24.88
N ALA A 33 26.87 -43.10 -24.08
CA ALA A 33 25.57 -42.72 -24.62
C ALA A 33 25.52 -41.19 -24.55
N ASP A 34 25.30 -40.55 -25.70
CA ASP A 34 25.07 -39.10 -25.73
C ASP A 34 23.92 -38.75 -24.78
N PRO A 35 24.04 -37.68 -23.97
CA PRO A 35 22.95 -37.28 -23.10
C PRO A 35 21.71 -37.01 -23.96
N VAL A 36 20.64 -37.77 -23.69
CA VAL A 36 19.32 -37.53 -24.29
C VAL A 36 18.76 -36.28 -23.66
N TYR A 37 18.83 -35.16 -24.37
CA TYR A 37 18.12 -33.94 -23.98
C TYR A 37 16.63 -34.16 -24.24
N LEU A 38 15.83 -34.17 -23.18
CA LEU A 38 14.39 -34.02 -23.33
C LEU A 38 14.15 -32.64 -23.94
N GLU A 39 13.48 -32.59 -25.10
CA GLU A 39 13.03 -31.31 -25.65
C GLU A 39 12.16 -30.62 -24.59
N GLU A 40 12.58 -29.44 -24.15
CA GLU A 40 11.73 -28.62 -23.29
C GLU A 40 10.43 -28.35 -24.06
N PRO A 41 9.25 -28.57 -23.45
CA PRO A 41 8.00 -28.31 -24.12
C PRO A 41 7.97 -26.86 -24.58
N ARG A 42 7.72 -26.65 -25.88
CA ARG A 42 7.63 -25.31 -26.44
C ARG A 42 6.56 -24.52 -25.67
N PRO A 43 6.87 -23.30 -25.20
CA PRO A 43 5.87 -22.50 -24.52
C PRO A 43 4.67 -22.29 -25.44
N GLU A 44 3.48 -22.55 -24.92
CA GLU A 44 2.24 -22.32 -25.66
C GLU A 44 2.11 -20.83 -26.01
N PRO A 45 1.51 -20.49 -27.17
CA PRO A 45 1.26 -19.10 -27.52
C PRO A 45 0.33 -18.45 -26.47
N PRO A 46 0.48 -17.14 -26.20
CA PRO A 46 -0.37 -16.47 -25.23
C PRO A 46 -1.85 -16.54 -25.64
N PRO A 47 -2.78 -16.67 -24.67
CA PRO A 47 -4.20 -16.63 -24.93
C PRO A 47 -4.62 -15.36 -25.68
N LYS A 48 -5.61 -15.48 -26.57
CA LYS A 48 -6.13 -14.36 -27.36
C LYS A 48 -7.46 -13.86 -26.78
N GLU A 49 -7.70 -12.56 -26.91
CA GLU A 49 -8.98 -11.95 -26.55
C GLU A 49 -10.10 -12.53 -27.44
N VAL A 50 -11.19 -13.01 -26.81
CA VAL A 50 -12.34 -13.59 -27.52
C VAL A 50 -13.48 -12.59 -27.59
N ARG A 51 -13.90 -12.05 -26.44
CA ARG A 51 -15.02 -11.10 -26.34
C ARG A 51 -15.03 -10.36 -25.01
N LYS A 52 -15.71 -9.21 -24.97
CA LYS A 52 -16.08 -8.53 -23.73
C LYS A 52 -17.45 -9.02 -23.24
N VAL A 53 -17.55 -9.26 -21.93
CA VAL A 53 -18.80 -9.70 -21.27
C VAL A 53 -18.93 -9.02 -19.91
N THR A 54 -20.17 -8.76 -19.49
CA THR A 54 -20.50 -8.36 -18.12
C THR A 54 -20.77 -9.62 -17.31
N LEU A 55 -20.02 -9.80 -16.22
CA LEU A 55 -20.13 -10.94 -15.32
C LEU A 55 -20.68 -10.50 -13.95
N PRO A 56 -21.88 -10.96 -13.57
CA PRO A 56 -22.35 -10.83 -12.20
C PRO A 56 -21.82 -11.99 -11.34
N GLU A 57 -21.36 -11.68 -10.14
CA GLU A 57 -21.06 -12.64 -9.08
C GLU A 57 -22.01 -12.41 -7.92
N LYS A 58 -22.50 -13.51 -7.35
CA LYS A 58 -23.44 -13.48 -6.23
C LYS A 58 -22.80 -14.03 -4.97
N TYR A 59 -23.32 -13.60 -3.82
CA TYR A 59 -23.11 -14.28 -2.55
C TYR A 59 -23.78 -15.67 -2.56
N GLU A 60 -23.50 -16.48 -1.54
CA GLU A 60 -24.05 -17.85 -1.41
C GLU A 60 -25.58 -17.89 -1.37
N ASP A 61 -26.21 -16.85 -0.84
CA ASP A 61 -27.67 -16.71 -0.76
C ASP A 61 -28.31 -16.18 -2.07
N GLY A 62 -27.50 -15.90 -3.10
CA GLY A 62 -27.95 -15.41 -4.39
C GLY A 62 -28.04 -13.89 -4.51
N THR A 63 -27.73 -13.12 -3.46
CA THR A 63 -27.65 -11.65 -3.53
C THR A 63 -26.45 -11.21 -4.40
N LEU A 64 -26.58 -10.10 -5.13
CA LEU A 64 -25.51 -9.60 -6.02
C LEU A 64 -24.32 -9.10 -5.18
N ARG A 65 -23.11 -9.59 -5.48
CA ARG A 65 -21.86 -9.17 -4.85
C ARG A 65 -21.03 -8.28 -5.76
N VAL A 66 -20.85 -8.69 -7.01
CA VAL A 66 -20.00 -7.97 -7.98
C VAL A 66 -20.69 -7.94 -9.32
N GLU A 67 -20.56 -6.83 -10.03
CA GLU A 67 -20.83 -6.71 -11.45
C GLU A 67 -19.59 -6.13 -12.13
N ARG A 68 -19.00 -6.86 -13.08
CA ARG A 68 -17.74 -6.46 -13.72
C ARG A 68 -17.71 -6.73 -15.20
N GLU A 69 -17.14 -5.81 -15.96
CA GLU A 69 -16.78 -6.01 -17.36
C GLU A 69 -15.43 -6.71 -17.45
N VAL A 70 -15.38 -7.80 -18.22
CA VAL A 70 -14.18 -8.59 -18.43
C VAL A 70 -13.98 -8.89 -19.92
N ILE A 71 -12.73 -9.10 -20.30
CA ILE A 71 -12.35 -9.79 -21.52
C ILE A 71 -12.22 -11.28 -21.20
N GLN A 72 -13.00 -12.11 -21.91
CA GLN A 72 -12.80 -13.56 -21.91
C GLN A 72 -11.70 -13.92 -22.92
N MET A 73 -10.73 -14.72 -22.49
CA MET A 73 -9.62 -15.19 -23.30
C MET A 73 -9.88 -16.59 -23.90
N SER A 74 -9.06 -16.99 -24.87
CA SER A 74 -9.21 -18.27 -25.59
C SER A 74 -8.97 -19.51 -24.72
N ASP A 75 -8.27 -19.37 -23.61
CA ASP A 75 -8.05 -20.42 -22.60
C ASP A 75 -9.10 -20.42 -21.48
N ASN A 76 -10.19 -19.66 -21.65
CA ASN A 76 -11.26 -19.40 -20.68
C ASN A 76 -10.84 -18.57 -19.45
N THR A 77 -9.64 -18.00 -19.42
CA THR A 77 -9.32 -16.99 -18.40
C THR A 77 -10.12 -15.71 -18.64
N VAL A 78 -10.34 -14.94 -17.57
CA VAL A 78 -11.06 -13.67 -17.61
C VAL A 78 -10.18 -12.56 -17.05
N VAL A 79 -10.14 -11.42 -17.73
CA VAL A 79 -9.37 -10.24 -17.32
C VAL A 79 -10.30 -9.06 -17.19
N ASN A 80 -10.30 -8.37 -16.05
CA ASN A 80 -11.14 -7.18 -15.85
C ASN A 80 -10.76 -6.09 -16.85
N ASP A 81 -11.73 -5.57 -17.60
CA ASP A 81 -11.50 -4.50 -18.58
C ASP A 81 -12.82 -3.75 -18.84
N GLY A 82 -12.97 -2.62 -18.17
CA GLY A 82 -14.19 -1.82 -18.14
C GLY A 82 -14.67 -1.56 -16.73
N THR A 83 -15.98 -1.35 -16.59
CA THR A 83 -16.64 -1.02 -15.32
C THR A 83 -16.58 -2.17 -14.32
N PHE A 84 -16.45 -1.82 -13.05
CA PHE A 84 -16.48 -2.74 -11.93
C PHE A 84 -17.27 -2.10 -10.80
N THR A 85 -18.23 -2.84 -10.26
CA THR A 85 -18.99 -2.46 -9.07
C THR A 85 -19.05 -3.65 -8.13
N GLU A 86 -18.74 -3.41 -6.87
CA GLU A 86 -18.88 -4.37 -5.78
C GLU A 86 -19.89 -3.84 -4.77
N TYR A 87 -20.68 -4.73 -4.19
CA TYR A 87 -21.77 -4.43 -3.29
C TYR A 87 -21.58 -5.15 -1.95
N TYR A 88 -21.94 -4.47 -0.88
CA TYR A 88 -22.21 -5.09 0.40
C TYR A 88 -23.39 -6.07 0.30
N HIS A 89 -23.52 -6.93 1.29
CA HIS A 89 -24.57 -7.95 1.33
C HIS A 89 -25.99 -7.36 1.40
N ASP A 90 -26.13 -6.12 1.89
CA ASP A 90 -27.39 -5.37 1.91
C ASP A 90 -27.72 -4.67 0.57
N GLY A 91 -26.87 -4.85 -0.44
CA GLY A 91 -27.02 -4.27 -1.78
C GLY A 91 -26.48 -2.85 -1.93
N GLN A 92 -25.94 -2.24 -0.87
CA GLN A 92 -25.28 -0.94 -0.99
C GLN A 92 -23.92 -1.09 -1.69
N LYS A 93 -23.49 -0.08 -2.44
CA LYS A 93 -22.16 -0.11 -3.09
C LYS A 93 -21.06 -0.18 -2.03
N PHE A 94 -20.06 -1.02 -2.28
CA PHE A 94 -18.80 -1.07 -1.53
C PHE A 94 -17.70 -0.33 -2.29
N ALA A 95 -17.56 -0.62 -3.59
CA ALA A 95 -16.56 -0.03 -4.46
C ALA A 95 -17.07 0.05 -5.90
N GLU A 96 -16.60 1.03 -6.65
CA GLU A 96 -16.91 1.23 -8.06
C GLU A 96 -15.75 1.94 -8.73
N GLY A 97 -15.45 1.54 -9.96
CA GLY A 97 -14.42 2.18 -10.78
C GLY A 97 -14.25 1.46 -12.10
N THR A 98 -13.10 1.67 -12.74
CA THR A 98 -12.77 1.00 -14.00
C THR A 98 -11.46 0.24 -13.93
N PHE A 99 -11.41 -0.87 -14.64
CA PHE A 99 -10.19 -1.59 -14.96
C PHE A 99 -9.80 -1.36 -16.41
N ALA A 100 -8.51 -1.31 -16.69
CA ALA A 100 -7.94 -1.45 -18.01
C ALA A 100 -7.03 -2.67 -18.00
N LYS A 101 -7.37 -3.75 -18.73
CA LYS A 101 -6.58 -4.98 -18.85
C LYS A 101 -6.05 -5.53 -17.52
N GLY A 102 -6.91 -5.55 -16.50
CA GLY A 102 -6.65 -6.11 -15.18
C GLY A 102 -6.06 -5.11 -14.18
N VAL A 103 -5.73 -3.88 -14.57
CA VAL A 103 -5.22 -2.85 -13.65
C VAL A 103 -6.28 -1.79 -13.35
N HIS A 104 -6.31 -1.29 -12.11
CA HIS A 104 -7.21 -0.20 -11.74
C HIS A 104 -6.86 1.05 -12.57
N ASN A 105 -7.85 1.70 -13.16
CA ASN A 105 -7.63 2.88 -13.98
C ASN A 105 -8.74 3.90 -13.74
N GLY A 106 -8.39 5.17 -13.78
CA GLY A 106 -9.32 6.27 -13.54
C GLY A 106 -9.75 6.37 -12.08
N GLU A 107 -10.91 6.97 -11.87
CA GLU A 107 -11.47 7.22 -10.54
C GLU A 107 -12.12 5.96 -9.96
N TRP A 108 -11.82 5.71 -8.68
CA TRP A 108 -12.38 4.64 -7.87
C TRP A 108 -13.00 5.22 -6.61
N THR A 109 -14.29 4.99 -6.41
CA THR A 109 -14.99 5.41 -5.21
C THR A 109 -15.27 4.21 -4.32
N PHE A 110 -15.12 4.41 -3.01
CA PHE A 110 -15.38 3.42 -1.98
C PHE A 110 -16.39 3.99 -0.99
N TRP A 111 -17.32 3.15 -0.54
CA TRP A 111 -18.39 3.54 0.36
C TRP A 111 -18.38 2.70 1.64
N HIS A 112 -18.90 3.28 2.72
CA HIS A 112 -19.22 2.58 3.96
C HIS A 112 -20.54 1.81 3.83
N PRO A 113 -20.82 0.83 4.72
CA PRO A 113 -22.10 0.10 4.70
C PRO A 113 -23.34 0.96 4.94
N ASN A 114 -23.19 2.24 5.30
CA ASN A 114 -24.30 3.19 5.44
C ASN A 114 -24.49 4.05 4.19
N GLY A 115 -23.76 3.77 3.11
CA GLY A 115 -23.88 4.45 1.82
C GLY A 115 -23.10 5.77 1.73
N GLN A 116 -22.41 6.17 2.80
CA GLN A 116 -21.55 7.35 2.77
C GLN A 116 -20.22 7.03 2.08
N VAL A 117 -19.70 7.99 1.32
CA VAL A 117 -18.39 7.85 0.66
C VAL A 117 -17.29 7.77 1.72
N CYS A 118 -16.49 6.71 1.66
CA CYS A 118 -15.29 6.56 2.46
C CYS A 118 -14.11 7.33 1.84
N LYS A 119 -13.91 7.21 0.53
CA LYS A 119 -12.82 7.88 -0.21
C LYS A 119 -13.04 7.73 -1.71
N THR A 120 -12.44 8.64 -2.47
CA THR A 120 -12.31 8.55 -3.93
C THR A 120 -10.84 8.62 -4.28
N VAL A 121 -10.35 7.66 -5.07
CA VAL A 121 -8.93 7.51 -5.41
C VAL A 121 -8.80 7.49 -6.93
N VAL A 122 -7.88 8.28 -7.47
CA VAL A 122 -7.53 8.21 -8.90
C VAL A 122 -6.35 7.27 -9.08
N PHE A 123 -6.50 6.31 -9.99
CA PHE A 123 -5.46 5.38 -10.39
C PHE A 123 -5.02 5.65 -11.83
N ASN A 124 -3.70 5.68 -12.05
CA ASN A 124 -3.08 5.69 -13.37
C ASN A 124 -2.28 4.40 -13.50
N ASP A 125 -2.65 3.53 -14.43
CA ASP A 125 -1.99 2.23 -14.66
C ASP A 125 -1.82 1.39 -13.39
N GLY A 126 -2.86 1.32 -12.57
CA GLY A 126 -2.87 0.59 -11.29
C GLY A 126 -2.18 1.31 -10.14
N LEU A 127 -1.56 2.47 -10.38
CA LEU A 127 -0.85 3.23 -9.36
C LEU A 127 -1.70 4.41 -8.89
N PRO A 128 -1.93 4.57 -7.57
CA PRO A 128 -2.71 5.69 -7.08
C PRO A 128 -1.95 7.01 -7.31
N ASN A 129 -2.68 8.04 -7.68
CA ASN A 129 -2.14 9.33 -8.08
C ASN A 129 -3.09 10.48 -7.70
N GLY A 130 -2.55 11.61 -7.29
CA GLY A 130 -3.33 12.76 -6.83
C GLY A 130 -3.56 12.75 -5.31
N GLU A 131 -4.52 13.55 -4.87
CA GLU A 131 -4.83 13.76 -3.47
C GLU A 131 -6.27 13.42 -3.15
N TRP A 132 -6.51 12.89 -1.96
CA TRP A 132 -7.86 12.56 -1.50
C TRP A 132 -7.96 12.54 0.02
N ASP A 133 -9.19 12.75 0.48
CA ASP A 133 -9.57 12.58 1.87
C ASP A 133 -10.13 11.17 2.11
N VAL A 134 -9.97 10.70 3.34
CA VAL A 134 -10.61 9.48 3.85
C VAL A 134 -11.57 9.91 4.94
N PHE A 135 -12.83 9.51 4.83
CA PHE A 135 -13.89 9.79 5.78
C PHE A 135 -14.28 8.53 6.55
N GLY A 136 -14.67 8.70 7.81
CA GLY A 136 -15.29 7.66 8.64
C GLY A 136 -16.76 7.47 8.28
N PRO A 137 -17.41 6.42 8.83
CA PRO A 137 -18.85 6.18 8.63
C PRO A 137 -19.74 7.23 9.33
N ASP A 138 -19.17 8.11 10.14
CA ASP A 138 -19.85 9.27 10.73
C ASP A 138 -19.65 10.55 9.89
N GLY A 139 -19.03 10.43 8.71
CA GLY A 139 -18.72 11.56 7.83
C GLY A 139 -17.49 12.38 8.25
N LYS A 140 -16.85 12.06 9.38
CA LYS A 140 -15.68 12.81 9.86
C LYS A 140 -14.43 12.46 9.08
N LYS A 141 -13.61 13.46 8.77
CA LYS A 141 -12.32 13.25 8.10
C LYS A 141 -11.39 12.44 9.01
N GLN A 142 -10.85 11.35 8.48
CA GLN A 142 -9.89 10.47 9.16
C GLN A 142 -8.47 10.72 8.66
N ALA A 143 -8.31 11.04 7.38
CA ALA A 143 -7.01 11.35 6.80
C ALA A 143 -7.11 12.20 5.54
N HIS A 144 -6.04 12.92 5.23
CA HIS A 144 -5.73 13.50 3.95
C HIS A 144 -4.45 12.84 3.40
N LYS A 145 -4.48 12.41 2.15
CA LYS A 145 -3.40 11.62 1.53
C LYS A 145 -3.08 12.16 0.16
N VAL A 146 -1.79 12.19 -0.15
CA VAL A 146 -1.27 12.66 -1.43
C VAL A 146 -0.31 11.62 -2.00
N TYR A 147 -0.50 11.27 -3.27
CA TYR A 147 0.30 10.28 -4.00
C TYR A 147 0.72 10.81 -5.37
N ALA A 148 1.90 10.38 -5.81
CA ALA A 148 2.38 10.55 -7.17
C ALA A 148 2.94 9.21 -7.66
N ASN A 149 2.40 8.68 -8.76
CA ASN A 149 2.83 7.41 -9.36
C ASN A 149 2.96 6.27 -8.33
N GLY A 150 1.96 6.11 -7.47
CA GLY A 150 1.92 5.05 -6.46
C GLY A 150 2.77 5.29 -5.21
N LYS A 151 3.57 6.36 -5.16
CA LYS A 151 4.37 6.73 -4.01
C LYS A 151 3.71 7.85 -3.21
N ARG A 152 3.88 7.82 -1.89
CA ARG A 152 3.45 8.94 -1.04
C ARG A 152 4.24 10.19 -1.39
N GLN A 153 3.54 11.30 -1.53
CA GLN A 153 4.11 12.58 -1.93
C GLN A 153 3.45 13.67 -1.08
N GLY A 154 4.13 14.80 -0.84
CA GLY A 154 3.52 15.96 -0.19
C GLY A 154 3.04 15.70 1.24
N GLN A 155 2.06 16.49 1.67
CA GLN A 155 1.56 16.46 3.04
C GLN A 155 0.56 15.32 3.25
N TRP A 156 0.73 14.63 4.37
CA TRP A 156 -0.14 13.57 4.86
C TRP A 156 -0.63 13.95 6.23
N ILE A 157 -1.94 13.90 6.42
CA ILE A 157 -2.58 14.27 7.68
C ILE A 157 -3.45 13.11 8.13
N ILE A 158 -3.34 12.71 9.38
CA ILE A 158 -4.27 11.81 10.05
C ILE A 158 -4.93 12.61 11.15
N TYR A 159 -6.25 12.59 11.22
CA TYR A 159 -7.02 13.39 12.18
C TYR A 159 -7.36 12.58 13.44
N HIS A 160 -7.73 13.29 14.49
CA HIS A 160 -8.35 12.72 15.68
C HIS A 160 -9.82 12.34 15.42
N LYS A 161 -10.48 11.75 16.41
CA LYS A 161 -11.91 11.34 16.33
C LYS A 161 -12.89 12.51 16.17
N ASP A 162 -12.44 13.74 16.40
CA ASP A 162 -13.25 14.93 16.12
C ASP A 162 -13.38 15.21 14.62
N GLY A 163 -12.45 14.72 13.81
CA GLY A 163 -12.39 14.91 12.36
C GLY A 163 -11.77 16.24 11.92
N GLU A 164 -11.28 17.03 12.86
CA GLU A 164 -10.81 18.40 12.62
C GLU A 164 -9.38 18.59 13.10
N THR A 165 -9.02 18.06 14.27
CA THR A 165 -7.69 18.24 14.85
C THR A 165 -6.72 17.25 14.22
N PRO A 166 -5.62 17.71 13.57
CA PRO A 166 -4.57 16.82 13.12
C PRO A 166 -4.03 16.03 14.31
N ARG A 167 -3.92 14.71 14.18
CA ARG A 167 -3.23 13.84 15.14
C ARG A 167 -1.79 13.63 14.75
N ILE A 168 -1.56 13.45 13.45
CA ILE A 168 -0.24 13.26 12.85
C ILE A 168 -0.22 14.02 11.53
N GLU A 169 0.84 14.81 11.32
CA GLU A 169 1.18 15.42 10.03
C GLU A 169 2.57 14.97 9.63
N GLN A 170 2.73 14.65 8.35
CA GLN A 170 3.96 14.13 7.77
C GLN A 170 4.15 14.69 6.37
N THR A 171 5.39 14.97 5.98
CA THR A 171 5.73 15.30 4.60
C THR A 171 6.50 14.17 3.96
N TYR A 172 6.11 13.79 2.74
CA TYR A 172 6.74 12.76 1.95
C TYR A 172 7.30 13.29 0.63
N VAL A 173 8.44 12.76 0.23
CA VAL A 173 9.02 12.93 -1.11
C VAL A 173 9.40 11.55 -1.61
N ASP A 174 8.88 11.17 -2.78
CA ASP A 174 9.16 9.87 -3.41
C ASP A 174 8.95 8.66 -2.49
N GLY A 175 7.93 8.72 -1.64
CA GLY A 175 7.54 7.66 -0.71
C GLY A 175 8.29 7.66 0.62
N GLN A 176 9.32 8.50 0.78
CA GLN A 176 10.13 8.63 2.00
C GLN A 176 9.70 9.84 2.81
N LEU A 177 9.77 9.74 4.14
CA LEU A 177 9.57 10.90 5.01
C LEU A 177 10.71 11.90 4.76
N ASP A 178 10.37 13.11 4.34
CA ASP A 178 11.32 14.18 4.10
C ASP A 178 10.67 15.51 4.49
N GLY A 179 11.21 16.14 5.54
CA GLY A 179 10.62 17.26 6.24
C GLY A 179 10.12 16.91 7.65
N ALA A 180 9.28 17.78 8.20
CA ALA A 180 8.79 17.64 9.56
C ALA A 180 7.69 16.58 9.68
N ARG A 181 7.74 15.83 10.78
CA ARG A 181 6.64 15.03 11.31
C ARG A 181 6.17 15.68 12.61
N ASN A 182 4.91 16.10 12.63
CA ASN A 182 4.27 16.63 13.82
C ASN A 182 3.25 15.63 14.34
N MET A 183 3.17 15.50 15.66
CA MET A 183 2.11 14.79 16.36
C MET A 183 1.48 15.76 17.33
N TYR A 184 0.16 15.70 17.47
CA TYR A 184 -0.59 16.64 18.29
C TYR A 184 -1.44 15.93 19.33
N HIS A 185 -1.55 16.56 20.50
CA HIS A 185 -2.54 16.24 21.52
C HIS A 185 -3.95 16.53 20.99
N MET A 186 -4.97 15.98 21.67
CA MET A 186 -6.38 16.25 21.33
C MET A 186 -6.76 17.73 21.47
N ASN A 187 -6.01 18.51 22.28
CA ASN A 187 -6.21 19.95 22.43
C ASN A 187 -5.56 20.79 21.31
N GLY A 188 -5.02 20.15 20.26
CA GLY A 188 -4.37 20.80 19.12
C GLY A 188 -2.93 21.25 19.36
N LYS A 189 -2.38 21.12 20.58
CA LYS A 189 -0.97 21.44 20.84
C LYS A 189 -0.07 20.32 20.34
N ILE A 190 1.11 20.69 19.84
CA ILE A 190 2.13 19.72 19.42
C ILE A 190 2.55 18.89 20.64
N PHE A 191 2.46 17.58 20.51
CA PHE A 191 3.02 16.59 21.43
C PHE A 191 4.46 16.27 21.07
N GLN A 192 4.75 16.11 19.77
CA GLN A 192 6.08 15.80 19.27
C GLN A 192 6.29 16.43 17.90
N ARG A 193 7.50 16.92 17.66
CA ARG A 193 7.99 17.28 16.33
C ARG A 193 9.32 16.57 16.09
N ALA A 194 9.47 15.99 14.92
CA ALA A 194 10.69 15.32 14.49
C ALA A 194 11.00 15.67 13.04
N ASP A 195 12.23 16.10 12.75
CA ASP A 195 12.67 16.41 11.38
C ASP A 195 13.29 15.18 10.72
N TYR A 196 12.90 14.91 9.48
CA TYR A 196 13.35 13.79 8.67
C TYR A 196 13.99 14.24 7.37
N LYS A 197 14.94 13.45 6.88
CA LYS A 197 15.52 13.55 5.54
C LYS A 197 15.74 12.16 4.97
N ASN A 198 15.24 11.89 3.77
CA ASN A 198 15.34 10.57 3.12
C ASN A 198 14.93 9.39 4.05
N GLY A 199 13.85 9.57 4.81
CA GLY A 199 13.31 8.57 5.73
C GLY A 199 14.06 8.40 7.06
N LYS A 200 15.14 9.15 7.30
CA LYS A 200 15.93 9.11 8.55
C LYS A 200 15.72 10.37 9.36
N LEU A 201 15.80 10.26 10.70
CA LEU A 201 15.84 11.43 11.56
C LEU A 201 17.10 12.25 11.26
N ASP A 202 16.93 13.51 10.88
CA ASP A 202 18.01 14.45 10.60
C ASP A 202 17.55 15.83 11.06
N GLY A 203 18.01 16.24 12.25
CA GLY A 203 17.53 17.42 12.96
C GLY A 203 17.06 17.09 14.37
N LYS A 204 16.11 17.89 14.87
CA LYS A 204 15.68 17.81 16.26
C LYS A 204 14.41 16.98 16.41
N VAL A 205 14.36 16.17 17.46
CA VAL A 205 13.15 15.59 18.01
C VAL A 205 12.84 16.35 19.30
N VAL A 206 11.70 17.01 19.33
CA VAL A 206 11.27 17.81 20.47
C VAL A 206 9.90 17.31 20.91
N GLU A 207 9.74 17.13 22.22
CA GLU A 207 8.49 16.70 22.82
C GLU A 207 7.99 17.72 23.83
N TRP A 208 6.67 17.87 23.89
CA TRP A 208 5.98 18.78 24.78
C TRP A 208 4.83 18.07 25.51
N ASP A 209 4.62 18.42 26.77
CA ASP A 209 3.46 17.98 27.52
C ASP A 209 2.16 18.64 27.02
N ALA A 210 1.01 18.22 27.55
CA ALA A 210 -0.29 18.76 27.16
C ALA A 210 -0.47 20.26 27.49
N SER A 211 0.35 20.82 28.38
CA SER A 211 0.37 22.26 28.67
C SER A 211 1.13 23.06 27.60
N GLY A 212 1.99 22.39 26.81
CA GLY A 212 2.87 22.98 25.82
C GLY A 212 4.28 23.27 26.36
N ARG A 213 4.61 22.77 27.56
CA ARG A 213 5.97 22.86 28.12
C ARG A 213 6.83 21.78 27.49
N LYS A 214 8.04 22.17 27.06
CA LYS A 214 9.02 21.25 26.46
C LYS A 214 9.54 20.28 27.52
N VAL A 215 9.48 18.99 27.22
CA VAL A 215 9.88 17.91 28.14
C VAL A 215 11.09 17.12 27.63
N ALA A 216 11.33 17.14 26.31
CA ALA A 216 12.53 16.53 25.74
C ALA A 216 12.97 17.30 24.49
N GLU A 217 14.29 17.32 24.27
CA GLU A 217 14.91 17.73 23.01
C GLU A 217 16.13 16.86 22.74
N VAL A 218 16.11 16.14 21.62
CA VAL A 218 17.17 15.23 21.20
C VAL A 218 17.55 15.54 19.77
N GLU A 219 18.85 15.62 19.48
CA GLU A 219 19.37 15.89 18.15
C GLU A 219 19.82 14.59 17.47
N PHE A 220 19.51 14.46 16.19
CA PHE A 220 19.85 13.33 15.34
C PHE A 220 20.53 13.79 14.07
N LYS A 221 21.47 12.97 13.58
CA LYS A 221 22.08 13.11 12.26
C LYS A 221 22.09 11.75 11.56
N ASP A 222 21.49 11.69 10.37
CA ASP A 222 21.39 10.46 9.57
C ASP A 222 20.86 9.24 10.35
N GLY A 223 19.90 9.49 11.25
CA GLY A 223 19.29 8.49 12.13
C GLY A 223 20.07 8.19 13.42
N VAL A 224 21.25 8.79 13.61
CA VAL A 224 22.10 8.58 14.79
C VAL A 224 21.92 9.72 15.78
N ARG A 225 21.59 9.38 17.04
CA ARG A 225 21.49 10.35 18.14
C ARG A 225 22.83 11.03 18.40
N GLN A 226 22.85 12.35 18.36
CA GLN A 226 24.03 13.18 18.62
C GLN A 226 24.11 13.64 20.09
N GLY A 227 22.97 13.72 20.76
CA GLY A 227 22.87 14.19 22.15
C GLY A 227 21.44 14.63 22.45
N GLY A 228 21.14 14.98 23.70
CA GLY A 228 19.81 15.52 24.03
C GLY A 228 19.58 15.70 25.51
N VAL A 229 18.66 16.59 25.83
CA VAL A 229 18.18 16.87 27.18
C VAL A 229 16.82 16.21 27.36
N LEU A 230 16.70 15.39 28.39
CA LEU A 230 15.42 14.90 28.90
C LEU A 230 15.14 15.69 30.18
N THR A 231 14.04 16.42 30.20
CA THR A 231 13.57 17.08 31.42
C THR A 231 12.70 16.07 32.16
N ASP A 232 13.16 15.65 33.34
CA ASP A 232 12.41 14.76 34.21
C ASP A 232 11.10 15.47 34.64
N ILE A 233 9.99 15.09 34.01
CA ILE A 233 8.66 15.52 34.42
C ILE A 233 8.22 14.56 35.52
N GLY A 234 8.67 14.82 36.74
CA GLY A 234 8.18 14.13 37.92
C GLY A 234 6.66 14.09 37.90
N GLU A 235 6.10 12.89 38.08
CA GLU A 235 4.66 12.68 38.25
C GLU A 235 4.13 13.63 39.34
N GLN A 236 3.21 14.52 38.98
CA GLN A 236 2.36 15.24 39.93
C GLN A 236 0.93 14.74 39.79
#